data_AF-A0A7W3U1P8-F1
#
_entry.id   AF-A0A7W3U1P8-F1
#
_cell.length_a   1.000
_cell.length_b   1.000
_cell.length_c   1.000
_cell.angle_alpha   90.00
_cell.angle_beta   90.00
_cell.angle_gamma   90.00
#
_symmetry.space_group_name_H-M   'P 1'
#
loop_
_entity.id
_entity.type
_entity.pdbx_description
1 polymer ?
#
loop_
_entity_poly.entity_id
_entity_poly.type
_entity_poly.pdbx_seq_one_letter_code
_entity_poly.pdbx_strand_id
1 'polypeptide(L)'
;MRSHLEARAAAGDDHARLLLALMVRPDDVRFDGDPEAWAKARAEALREVAAALPDDPLVAWLEAQACGPGMGCDRLSALERLAALDPGNAAVWWALADEARRWKDPAAVDHFLALAAASERVSMPGGTLGPVYADVLGGMVAPPLDPALRAQAVSELGLSGLPADIDVVLLYGAVYAGLMEAVFSPNLVSVSQLCGAPASPDRRASCRANMELLASGDSLLMQRMGLTMLVRATEGSPRAAVWRERLRQHYWTQELALRQGWFNDPRFVILRAYDGEIAALERYLRLNGFSDPPDDWLPRDPGQRALVTGNAEAAG
;
A
#
# COMPACT_ATOMS: atom_id res chain seq x y z
N MET A 1 -6.27 -19.76 13.25
CA MET A 1 -5.86 -19.14 11.97
C MET A 1 -4.88 -19.98 11.18
N ARG A 2 -3.63 -20.21 11.64
CA ARG A 2 -2.66 -21.01 10.87
C ARG A 2 -3.20 -22.37 10.44
N SER A 3 -3.80 -23.14 11.34
CA SER A 3 -4.42 -24.43 10.99
C SER A 3 -5.57 -24.31 9.98
N HIS A 4 -6.27 -23.17 9.96
CA HIS A 4 -7.29 -22.88 8.93
C HIS A 4 -6.63 -22.62 7.57
N LEU A 5 -5.55 -21.84 7.54
CA LEU A 5 -4.75 -21.63 6.32
C LEU A 5 -4.12 -22.93 5.82
N GLU A 6 -3.56 -23.76 6.71
CA GLU A 6 -2.99 -25.06 6.37
C GLU A 6 -4.05 -26.00 5.78
N ALA A 7 -5.25 -26.03 6.38
CA ALA A 7 -6.35 -26.81 5.85
C ALA A 7 -6.80 -26.34 4.45
N ARG A 8 -6.93 -25.03 4.24
CA ARG A 8 -7.27 -24.46 2.91
C ARG A 8 -6.16 -24.72 1.89
N ALA A 9 -4.90 -24.51 2.25
CA ALA A 9 -3.74 -24.77 1.40
C ALA A 9 -3.62 -26.24 1.00
N ALA A 10 -3.91 -27.16 1.93
CA ALA A 10 -3.99 -28.60 1.67
C ALA A 10 -5.17 -28.97 0.76
N ALA A 11 -6.25 -28.20 0.79
CA ALA A 11 -7.38 -28.31 -0.12
C ALA A 11 -7.14 -27.68 -1.51
N GLY A 12 -5.95 -27.13 -1.77
CA GLY A 12 -5.58 -26.54 -3.05
C GLY A 12 -5.83 -25.04 -3.17
N ASP A 13 -6.06 -24.34 -2.04
CA ASP A 13 -6.18 -22.89 -2.03
C ASP A 13 -4.81 -22.21 -2.08
N ASP A 14 -4.52 -21.62 -3.24
CA ASP A 14 -3.25 -20.95 -3.54
C ASP A 14 -3.06 -19.64 -2.78
N HIS A 15 -4.14 -18.90 -2.51
CA HIS A 15 -4.10 -17.71 -1.66
C HIS A 15 -3.81 -18.07 -0.21
N ALA A 16 -4.31 -19.21 0.29
CA ALA A 16 -3.96 -19.70 1.62
C ALA A 16 -2.48 -20.08 1.73
N ARG A 17 -1.90 -20.68 0.69
CA ARG A 17 -0.44 -20.95 0.60
C ARG A 17 0.37 -19.66 0.64
N LEU A 18 -0.06 -18.65 -0.13
CA LEU A 18 0.58 -17.34 -0.13
C LEU A 18 0.57 -16.68 1.26
N LEU A 19 -0.58 -16.67 1.94
CA LEU A 19 -0.68 -16.11 3.29
C LEU A 19 0.18 -16.86 4.31
N LEU A 20 0.32 -18.20 4.19
CA LEU A 20 1.25 -18.97 5.02
C LEU A 20 2.70 -18.55 4.79
N ALA A 21 3.12 -18.34 3.53
CA ALA A 21 4.47 -17.88 3.20
C ALA A 21 4.77 -16.47 3.72
N LEU A 22 3.76 -15.61 3.84
CA LEU A 22 3.91 -14.29 4.45
C LEU A 22 3.95 -14.34 5.99
N MET A 23 3.42 -15.41 6.59
CA MET A 23 3.31 -15.61 8.05
C MET A 23 4.39 -16.53 8.64
N VAL A 24 5.57 -16.69 8.01
CA VAL A 24 6.71 -17.46 8.55
C VAL A 24 6.93 -17.13 10.03
N ARG A 25 7.16 -18.13 10.91
CA ARG A 25 7.16 -17.93 12.38
C ARG A 25 8.52 -17.50 12.95
N PRO A 26 8.51 -16.93 14.17
CA PRO A 26 9.70 -16.87 15.04
C PRO A 26 10.16 -18.25 15.52
N ASP A 27 9.29 -19.26 15.47
CA ASP A 27 9.49 -20.55 16.13
C ASP A 27 9.84 -21.67 15.13
N ASP A 28 9.50 -21.48 13.83
CA ASP A 28 9.86 -22.39 12.74
C ASP A 28 11.34 -22.24 12.36
N VAL A 29 11.97 -21.17 12.86
CA VAL A 29 13.38 -20.87 12.73
C VAL A 29 13.89 -20.60 14.15
N ARG A 30 14.85 -21.38 14.66
CA ARG A 30 15.40 -21.20 16.02
C ARG A 30 16.20 -19.89 16.08
N PHE A 31 15.55 -18.76 16.35
CA PHE A 31 16.16 -17.43 16.15
C PHE A 31 16.00 -16.49 17.34
N ASP A 32 17.13 -15.92 17.72
CA ASP A 32 17.43 -14.90 18.73
C ASP A 32 17.00 -13.47 18.33
N GLY A 33 15.99 -13.35 17.45
CA GLY A 33 15.47 -12.06 16.99
C GLY A 33 16.23 -11.43 15.82
N ASP A 34 17.02 -12.20 15.05
CA ASP A 34 17.75 -11.72 13.87
C ASP A 34 16.80 -11.40 12.68
N PRO A 35 16.59 -10.12 12.31
CA PRO A 35 15.71 -9.74 11.20
C PRO A 35 16.17 -10.26 9.83
N GLU A 36 17.46 -10.55 9.64
CA GLU A 36 18.00 -11.02 8.35
C GLU A 36 17.55 -12.46 8.07
N ALA A 37 17.59 -13.32 9.09
CA ALA A 37 17.12 -14.69 8.98
C ALA A 37 15.62 -14.79 8.68
N TRP A 38 14.84 -13.89 9.27
CA TRP A 38 13.42 -13.74 8.97
C TRP A 38 13.16 -13.35 7.51
N ALA A 39 13.92 -12.37 6.99
CA ALA A 39 13.82 -11.96 5.61
C ALA A 39 14.19 -13.12 4.66
N LYS A 40 15.23 -13.88 4.99
CA LYS A 40 15.66 -15.04 4.20
C LYS A 40 14.63 -16.16 4.17
N ALA A 41 14.10 -16.56 5.33
CA ALA A 41 13.08 -17.60 5.41
C ALA A 41 11.80 -17.21 4.65
N ARG A 42 11.41 -15.93 4.72
CA ARG A 42 10.29 -15.40 3.93
C ARG A 42 10.59 -15.42 2.42
N ALA A 43 11.79 -15.03 2.01
CA ALA A 43 12.19 -15.08 0.60
C ALA A 43 12.23 -16.52 0.06
N GLU A 44 12.67 -17.49 0.86
CA GLU A 44 12.59 -18.91 0.53
C GLU A 44 11.15 -19.39 0.35
N ALA A 45 10.27 -19.11 1.32
CA ALA A 45 8.85 -19.49 1.23
C ALA A 45 8.13 -18.85 0.03
N LEU A 46 8.40 -17.57 -0.26
CA LEU A 46 7.81 -16.88 -1.41
C LEU A 46 8.28 -17.44 -2.75
N ARG A 47 9.53 -17.92 -2.85
CA ARG A 47 10.03 -18.60 -4.06
C ARG A 47 9.34 -19.94 -4.29
N GLU A 48 9.07 -20.69 -3.22
CA GLU A 48 8.32 -21.95 -3.33
C GLU A 48 6.89 -21.70 -3.83
N VAL A 49 6.23 -20.66 -3.30
CA VAL A 49 4.90 -20.25 -3.77
C VAL A 49 4.96 -19.75 -5.22
N ALA A 50 5.99 -18.96 -5.60
CA ALA A 50 6.19 -18.50 -6.97
C ALA A 50 6.43 -19.64 -7.97
N ALA A 51 7.10 -20.72 -7.56
CA ALA A 51 7.27 -21.91 -8.39
C ALA A 51 5.96 -22.66 -8.60
N ALA A 52 5.06 -22.66 -7.61
CA ALA A 52 3.73 -23.25 -7.73
C ALA A 52 2.75 -22.35 -8.51
N LEU A 53 2.95 -21.03 -8.46
CA LEU A 53 2.06 -20.01 -9.03
C LEU A 53 2.86 -19.04 -9.93
N PRO A 54 3.45 -19.53 -11.03
CA PRO A 54 4.37 -18.74 -11.85
C PRO A 54 3.69 -17.58 -12.59
N ASP A 55 2.36 -17.66 -12.80
CA ASP A 55 1.59 -16.69 -13.57
C ASP A 55 0.77 -15.74 -12.68
N ASP A 56 0.90 -15.85 -11.34
CA ASP A 56 0.20 -14.95 -10.42
C ASP A 56 1.00 -13.64 -10.21
N PRO A 57 0.44 -12.48 -10.59
CA PRO A 57 1.15 -11.20 -10.49
C PRO A 57 1.38 -10.75 -9.05
N LEU A 58 0.50 -11.09 -8.10
CA LEU A 58 0.71 -10.76 -6.69
C LEU A 58 1.85 -11.57 -6.10
N VAL A 59 1.91 -12.87 -6.41
CA VAL A 59 3.01 -13.75 -6.00
C VAL A 59 4.33 -13.27 -6.61
N ALA A 60 4.35 -12.96 -7.91
CA ALA A 60 5.54 -12.42 -8.57
C ALA A 60 6.01 -11.12 -7.94
N TRP A 61 5.09 -10.25 -7.53
CA TRP A 61 5.43 -9.03 -6.83
C TRP A 61 6.09 -9.30 -5.48
N LEU A 62 5.48 -10.16 -4.67
CA LEU A 62 5.97 -10.46 -3.33
C LEU A 62 7.35 -11.14 -3.38
N GLU A 63 7.57 -12.05 -4.33
CA GLU A 63 8.88 -12.63 -4.60
C GLU A 63 9.91 -11.55 -4.98
N ALA A 64 9.58 -10.68 -5.95
CA ALA A 64 10.48 -9.62 -6.38
C ALA A 64 10.84 -8.65 -5.25
N GLN A 65 9.92 -8.40 -4.30
CA GLN A 65 10.21 -7.61 -3.10
C GLN A 65 11.10 -8.33 -2.10
N ALA A 66 10.90 -9.63 -1.92
CA ALA A 66 11.74 -10.44 -1.04
C ALA A 66 13.16 -10.64 -1.61
N CYS A 67 13.34 -10.46 -2.93
CA CYS A 67 14.65 -10.49 -3.56
C CYS A 67 15.50 -9.25 -3.25
N GLY A 68 16.60 -9.50 -2.54
CA GLY A 68 17.61 -8.51 -2.19
C GLY A 68 19.01 -9.12 -2.06
N PRO A 69 20.02 -8.30 -1.74
CA PRO A 69 21.38 -8.79 -1.51
C PRO A 69 21.41 -9.90 -0.45
N GLY A 70 22.12 -11.00 -0.73
CA GLY A 70 22.23 -12.14 0.20
C GLY A 70 21.06 -13.13 0.18
N MET A 71 19.97 -12.85 -0.57
CA MET A 71 18.77 -13.70 -0.58
C MET A 71 18.81 -14.83 -1.63
N GLY A 72 19.87 -14.90 -2.45
CA GLY A 72 20.07 -15.97 -3.42
C GLY A 72 19.05 -15.98 -4.58
N CYS A 73 18.51 -14.82 -4.94
CA CYS A 73 17.70 -14.62 -6.14
C CYS A 73 18.10 -13.36 -6.91
N ASP A 74 17.83 -13.37 -8.21
CA ASP A 74 18.04 -12.23 -9.09
C ASP A 74 16.81 -11.32 -9.09
N ARG A 75 16.96 -10.15 -8.46
CA ARG A 75 15.90 -9.15 -8.35
C ARG A 75 15.48 -8.59 -9.70
N LEU A 76 16.42 -8.39 -10.64
CA LEU A 76 16.10 -7.82 -11.94
C LEU A 76 15.23 -8.80 -12.74
N SER A 77 15.66 -10.07 -12.81
CA SER A 77 14.86 -11.13 -13.44
C SER A 77 13.45 -11.26 -12.82
N ALA A 78 13.33 -11.15 -11.49
CA ALA A 78 12.03 -11.20 -10.82
C ALA A 78 11.14 -10.00 -11.19
N LEU A 79 11.71 -8.80 -11.28
CA LEU A 79 10.99 -7.59 -11.71
C LEU A 79 10.59 -7.62 -13.19
N GLU A 80 11.43 -8.16 -14.07
CA GLU A 80 11.11 -8.35 -15.49
C GLU A 80 9.97 -9.34 -15.69
N ARG A 81 9.97 -10.45 -14.92
CA ARG A 81 8.85 -11.40 -14.90
C ARG A 81 7.56 -10.72 -14.45
N LEU A 82 7.62 -9.95 -13.36
CA LEU A 82 6.48 -9.18 -12.87
C LEU A 82 5.96 -8.20 -13.92
N ALA A 83 6.85 -7.53 -14.66
CA ALA A 83 6.47 -6.60 -15.73
C ALA A 83 5.78 -7.28 -16.91
N ALA A 84 6.14 -8.54 -17.20
CA ALA A 84 5.44 -9.33 -18.20
C ALA A 84 4.04 -9.77 -17.74
N LEU A 85 3.86 -10.06 -16.44
CA LEU A 85 2.57 -10.47 -15.86
C LEU A 85 1.61 -9.31 -15.62
N ASP A 86 2.13 -8.12 -15.26
CA ASP A 86 1.33 -6.94 -14.96
C ASP A 86 1.84 -5.66 -15.66
N PRO A 87 1.83 -5.62 -17.00
CA PRO A 87 2.36 -4.49 -17.77
C PRO A 87 1.51 -3.22 -17.62
N GLY A 88 0.25 -3.35 -17.21
CA GLY A 88 -0.68 -2.23 -17.03
C GLY A 88 -0.54 -1.50 -15.69
N ASN A 89 0.38 -1.92 -14.82
CA ASN A 89 0.58 -1.34 -13.49
C ASN A 89 1.86 -0.50 -13.42
N ALA A 90 1.69 0.81 -13.24
CA ALA A 90 2.76 1.80 -13.19
C ALA A 90 3.83 1.48 -12.14
N ALA A 91 3.42 0.89 -11.00
CA ALA A 91 4.34 0.63 -9.92
C ALA A 91 5.38 -0.47 -10.25
N VAL A 92 5.06 -1.38 -11.18
CA VAL A 92 6.05 -2.38 -11.65
C VAL A 92 7.20 -1.67 -12.36
N TRP A 93 6.85 -0.75 -13.26
CA TRP A 93 7.81 0.05 -14.00
C TRP A 93 8.59 1.00 -13.10
N TRP A 94 7.99 1.52 -12.02
CA TRP A 94 8.74 2.29 -11.01
C TRP A 94 9.79 1.47 -10.29
N ALA A 95 9.50 0.19 -10.00
CA ALA A 95 10.49 -0.70 -9.38
C ALA A 95 11.67 -0.96 -10.33
N LEU A 96 11.42 -1.17 -11.62
CA LEU A 96 12.47 -1.28 -12.64
C LEU A 96 13.24 0.04 -12.84
N ALA A 97 12.56 1.18 -12.78
CA ALA A 97 13.22 2.49 -12.81
C ALA A 97 14.12 2.73 -11.58
N ASP A 98 13.72 2.29 -10.39
CA ASP A 98 14.58 2.35 -9.20
C ASP A 98 15.81 1.45 -9.34
N GLU A 99 15.63 0.24 -9.90
CA GLU A 99 16.75 -0.67 -10.17
C GLU A 99 17.72 -0.04 -11.18
N ALA A 100 17.23 0.44 -12.33
CA ALA A 100 18.03 1.16 -13.31
C ALA A 100 18.79 2.36 -12.72
N ARG A 101 18.16 3.09 -11.79
CA ARG A 101 18.81 4.17 -11.05
C ARG A 101 19.97 3.68 -10.18
N ARG A 102 19.82 2.55 -9.48
CA ARG A 102 20.91 1.95 -8.67
C ARG A 102 22.09 1.54 -9.55
N TRP A 103 21.81 1.05 -10.76
CA TRP A 103 22.81 0.76 -11.79
C TRP A 103 23.35 2.00 -12.52
N LYS A 104 22.86 3.20 -12.20
CA LYS A 104 23.24 4.47 -12.81
C LYS A 104 23.01 4.50 -14.32
N ASP A 105 21.91 3.90 -14.78
CA ASP A 105 21.48 3.92 -16.18
C ASP A 105 20.35 4.94 -16.39
N PRO A 106 20.66 6.21 -16.72
CA PRO A 106 19.62 7.23 -16.90
C PRO A 106 18.69 6.95 -18.07
N ALA A 107 19.14 6.25 -19.11
CA ALA A 107 18.34 5.94 -20.29
C ALA A 107 17.29 4.88 -19.96
N ALA A 108 17.67 3.82 -19.22
CA ALA A 108 16.73 2.84 -18.72
C ALA A 108 15.72 3.44 -17.74
N VAL A 109 16.14 4.38 -16.89
CA VAL A 109 15.20 5.12 -16.02
C VAL A 109 14.17 5.89 -16.86
N ASP A 110 14.60 6.64 -17.87
CA ASP A 110 13.68 7.39 -18.74
C ASP A 110 12.72 6.47 -19.50
N HIS A 111 13.22 5.32 -19.97
CA HIS A 111 12.41 4.29 -20.60
C HIS A 111 11.31 3.75 -19.67
N PHE A 112 11.67 3.33 -18.46
CA PHE A 112 10.70 2.78 -17.51
C PHE A 112 9.72 3.84 -16.99
N LEU A 113 10.15 5.10 -16.83
CA LEU A 113 9.21 6.20 -16.51
C LEU A 113 8.18 6.43 -17.62
N ALA A 114 8.57 6.28 -18.89
CA ALA A 114 7.64 6.39 -20.01
C ALA A 114 6.65 5.22 -20.05
N LEU A 115 7.09 3.99 -19.78
CA LEU A 115 6.19 2.83 -19.65
C LEU A 115 5.22 2.99 -18.47
N ALA A 116 5.71 3.47 -17.34
CA ALA A 116 4.87 3.78 -16.18
C ALA A 116 3.82 4.86 -16.51
N ALA A 117 4.21 5.90 -17.24
CA ALA A 117 3.31 6.97 -17.67
C ALA A 117 2.20 6.50 -18.62
N ALA A 118 2.44 5.42 -19.38
CA ALA A 118 1.49 4.81 -20.29
C ALA A 118 0.63 3.70 -19.63
N SER A 119 0.85 3.43 -18.35
CA SER A 119 0.11 2.39 -17.63
C SER A 119 -1.32 2.83 -17.30
N GLU A 120 -2.21 1.85 -17.12
CA GLU A 120 -3.63 2.09 -16.89
C GLU A 120 -3.94 2.42 -15.42
N ARG A 121 -3.15 1.86 -14.50
CA ARG A 121 -3.37 1.97 -13.07
C ARG A 121 -2.07 1.97 -12.29
N VAL A 122 -2.17 2.31 -11.01
CA VAL A 122 -1.15 2.05 -10.01
C VAL A 122 -1.80 1.23 -8.90
N SER A 123 -1.23 0.07 -8.60
CA SER A 123 -1.62 -0.71 -7.44
C SER A 123 -0.39 -1.35 -6.81
N MET A 124 -0.40 -1.42 -5.49
CA MET A 124 0.64 -2.08 -4.71
C MET A 124 0.09 -3.33 -4.04
N PRO A 125 0.93 -4.30 -3.67
CA PRO A 125 0.48 -5.52 -3.04
C PRO A 125 -0.34 -5.28 -1.78
N GLY A 126 -0.04 -4.23 -1.00
CA GLY A 126 -0.85 -3.88 0.17
C GLY A 126 -2.32 -3.63 -0.17
N GLY A 127 -2.61 -2.98 -1.31
CA GLY A 127 -3.97 -2.77 -1.81
C GLY A 127 -4.65 -4.03 -2.33
N THR A 128 -3.85 -4.99 -2.84
CA THR A 128 -4.35 -6.27 -3.40
C THR A 128 -4.44 -7.39 -2.37
N LEU A 129 -3.64 -7.34 -1.29
CA LEU A 129 -3.59 -8.36 -0.25
C LEU A 129 -4.81 -8.32 0.67
N GLY A 130 -5.44 -7.16 0.84
CA GLY A 130 -6.67 -7.03 1.62
C GLY A 130 -7.74 -8.03 1.17
N PRO A 131 -8.16 -7.99 -0.11
CA PRO A 131 -9.18 -8.90 -0.63
C PRO A 131 -8.79 -10.38 -0.55
N VAL A 132 -7.53 -10.69 -0.86
CA VAL A 132 -6.98 -12.06 -0.74
C VAL A 132 -7.11 -12.57 0.69
N TYR A 133 -6.72 -11.74 1.65
CA TYR A 133 -6.83 -12.04 3.06
C TYR A 133 -8.29 -12.19 3.52
N ALA A 134 -9.17 -11.29 3.09
CA ALA A 134 -10.58 -11.31 3.45
C ALA A 134 -11.30 -12.56 2.91
N ASP A 135 -10.96 -13.00 1.69
CA ASP A 135 -11.48 -14.22 1.09
C ASP A 135 -10.99 -15.47 1.84
N VAL A 136 -9.68 -15.56 2.13
CA VAL A 136 -9.10 -16.74 2.76
C VAL A 136 -9.59 -16.92 4.20
N LEU A 137 -9.72 -15.81 4.94
CA LEU A 137 -10.24 -15.82 6.31
C LEU A 137 -11.76 -15.64 6.41
N GLY A 138 -12.45 -15.50 5.27
CA GLY A 138 -13.90 -15.45 5.20
C GLY A 138 -14.51 -16.70 5.83
N GLY A 139 -15.52 -16.50 6.70
CA GLY A 139 -16.22 -17.59 7.38
C GLY A 139 -15.44 -18.27 8.51
N MET A 140 -14.21 -17.86 8.80
CA MET A 140 -13.49 -18.36 9.97
C MET A 140 -14.14 -17.83 11.24
N VAL A 141 -14.51 -18.75 12.14
CA VAL A 141 -14.87 -18.40 13.52
C VAL A 141 -13.56 -18.22 14.29
N ALA A 142 -13.26 -16.98 14.68
CA ALA A 142 -12.12 -16.73 15.56
C ALA A 142 -12.40 -17.38 16.92
N PRO A 143 -11.48 -18.22 17.46
CA PRO A 143 -11.62 -18.70 18.82
C PRO A 143 -11.58 -17.49 19.77
N PRO A 144 -12.28 -17.56 20.92
CA PRO A 144 -12.24 -16.49 21.90
C PRO A 144 -10.79 -16.23 22.31
N LEU A 145 -10.37 -14.96 22.28
CA LEU A 145 -9.04 -14.58 22.76
C LEU A 145 -9.02 -14.65 24.29
N ASP A 146 -7.87 -15.04 24.84
CA ASP A 146 -7.62 -14.90 26.27
C ASP A 146 -7.89 -13.44 26.70
N PRO A 147 -8.61 -13.18 27.81
CA PRO A 147 -8.98 -11.82 28.20
C PRO A 147 -7.80 -10.86 28.36
N ALA A 148 -6.64 -11.33 28.83
CA ALA A 148 -5.46 -10.49 28.98
C ALA A 148 -4.83 -10.18 27.62
N LEU A 149 -4.71 -11.17 26.74
CA LEU A 149 -4.26 -10.97 25.36
C LEU A 149 -5.21 -10.05 24.58
N ARG A 150 -6.52 -10.19 24.78
CA ARG A 150 -7.52 -9.32 24.18
C ARG A 150 -7.37 -7.88 24.67
N ALA A 151 -7.22 -7.67 25.99
CA ALA A 151 -7.02 -6.34 26.54
C ALA A 151 -5.74 -5.68 25.99
N GLN A 152 -4.67 -6.46 25.86
CA GLN A 152 -3.42 -6.01 25.24
C GLN A 152 -3.64 -5.65 23.77
N ALA A 153 -4.24 -6.53 22.97
CA ALA A 153 -4.49 -6.28 21.55
C ALA A 153 -5.39 -5.06 21.31
N VAL A 154 -6.43 -4.87 22.12
CA VAL A 154 -7.29 -3.67 22.07
C VAL A 154 -6.49 -2.41 22.37
N SER A 155 -5.58 -2.46 23.35
CA SER A 155 -4.73 -1.33 23.72
C SER A 155 -3.69 -1.02 22.64
N GLU A 156 -2.99 -2.02 22.12
CA GLU A 156 -1.91 -1.87 21.14
C GLU A 156 -2.43 -1.47 19.76
N LEU A 157 -3.56 -2.05 19.32
CA LEU A 157 -4.16 -1.74 18.03
C LEU A 157 -5.08 -0.50 18.08
N GLY A 158 -5.28 0.10 19.26
CA GLY A 158 -6.12 1.28 19.44
C GLY A 158 -7.61 1.03 19.16
N LEU A 159 -8.08 -0.21 19.28
CA LEU A 159 -9.43 -0.66 18.94
C LEU A 159 -10.39 -0.59 20.15
N SER A 160 -10.27 0.46 20.97
CA SER A 160 -11.10 0.66 22.16
C SER A 160 -12.58 0.83 21.80
N GLY A 161 -13.47 0.18 22.56
CA GLY A 161 -14.92 0.20 22.30
C GLY A 161 -15.44 -0.98 21.46
N LEU A 162 -14.57 -1.93 21.09
CA LEU A 162 -14.97 -3.20 20.49
C LEU A 162 -15.89 -4.02 21.41
N PRO A 163 -17.08 -4.46 20.93
CA PRO A 163 -17.86 -5.49 21.59
C PRO A 163 -17.03 -6.73 21.94
N ALA A 164 -17.29 -7.31 23.12
CA ALA A 164 -16.52 -8.41 23.71
C ALA A 164 -16.43 -9.67 22.82
N ASP A 165 -17.30 -9.80 21.83
CA ASP A 165 -17.47 -10.95 20.93
C ASP A 165 -16.80 -10.77 19.55
N ILE A 166 -16.14 -9.64 19.29
CA ILE A 166 -15.58 -9.32 17.97
C ILE A 166 -14.07 -9.66 17.89
N ASP A 167 -13.69 -10.88 18.29
CA ASP A 167 -12.30 -11.37 18.20
C ASP A 167 -11.81 -11.55 16.76
N VAL A 168 -12.74 -11.75 15.82
CA VAL A 168 -12.41 -11.82 14.39
C VAL A 168 -11.81 -10.51 13.89
N VAL A 169 -12.28 -9.34 14.35
CA VAL A 169 -11.70 -8.05 13.90
C VAL A 169 -10.32 -7.82 14.49
N LEU A 170 -10.07 -8.24 15.73
CA LEU A 170 -8.73 -8.19 16.32
C LEU A 170 -7.76 -9.04 15.51
N LEU A 171 -8.20 -10.21 15.06
CA LEU A 171 -7.43 -11.07 14.18
C LEU A 171 -7.22 -10.44 12.79
N TYR A 172 -8.24 -9.76 12.24
CA TYR A 172 -8.12 -8.99 11.00
C TYR A 172 -7.16 -7.81 11.09
N GLY A 173 -7.24 -7.02 12.15
CA GLY A 173 -6.32 -5.92 12.40
C GLY A 173 -4.88 -6.40 12.58
N ALA A 174 -4.65 -7.41 13.41
CA ALA A 174 -3.31 -7.92 13.71
C ALA A 174 -2.63 -8.54 12.48
N VAL A 175 -3.36 -9.33 11.70
CA VAL A 175 -2.80 -9.95 10.48
C VAL A 175 -2.54 -8.90 9.42
N TYR A 176 -3.49 -7.99 9.19
CA TYR A 176 -3.31 -6.91 8.24
C TYR A 176 -2.08 -6.06 8.61
N ALA A 177 -1.93 -5.69 9.88
CA ALA A 177 -0.75 -4.94 10.35
C ALA A 177 0.56 -5.70 10.09
N GLY A 178 0.63 -6.98 10.47
CA GLY A 178 1.82 -7.81 10.26
C GLY A 178 2.15 -8.04 8.78
N LEU A 179 1.13 -8.21 7.93
CA LEU A 179 1.31 -8.33 6.47
C LEU A 179 1.80 -7.01 5.87
N MET A 180 1.25 -5.87 6.29
CA MET A 180 1.67 -4.55 5.80
C MET A 180 3.10 -4.20 6.23
N GLU A 181 3.56 -4.68 7.39
CA GLU A 181 4.97 -4.57 7.78
C GLU A 181 5.87 -5.48 6.93
N ALA A 182 5.40 -6.69 6.60
CA ALA A 182 6.14 -7.65 5.78
C ALA A 182 6.24 -7.23 4.31
N VAL A 183 5.25 -6.48 3.82
CA VAL A 183 5.14 -5.98 2.45
C VAL A 183 5.67 -4.56 2.46
N PHE A 184 7.00 -4.46 2.40
CA PHE A 184 7.74 -3.21 2.35
C PHE A 184 7.06 -2.16 1.46
N SER A 185 6.94 -0.94 1.98
CA SER A 185 6.43 0.20 1.23
C SER A 185 7.27 0.38 -0.03
N PRO A 186 6.68 0.45 -1.23
CA PRO A 186 7.42 0.84 -2.42
C PRO A 186 8.20 2.10 -2.10
N ASN A 187 9.38 2.21 -2.68
CA ASN A 187 10.13 3.45 -2.67
C ASN A 187 9.33 4.46 -3.51
N LEU A 188 8.20 4.98 -3.01
CA LEU A 188 7.45 6.13 -3.55
C LEU A 188 8.34 7.37 -3.53
N VAL A 189 9.33 7.36 -2.64
CA VAL A 189 10.47 8.27 -2.64
C VAL A 189 11.26 8.18 -3.96
N SER A 190 11.23 7.08 -4.71
CA SER A 190 11.76 7.01 -6.07
C SER A 190 11.00 7.92 -7.02
N VAL A 191 9.66 7.94 -7.05
CA VAL A 191 8.94 8.77 -8.05
C VAL A 191 9.25 10.26 -7.83
N SER A 192 9.28 10.72 -6.58
CA SER A 192 9.66 12.11 -6.28
C SER A 192 11.12 12.41 -6.60
N GLN A 193 12.05 11.47 -6.39
CA GLN A 193 13.46 11.62 -6.74
C GLN A 193 13.71 11.53 -8.26
N LEU A 194 13.04 10.62 -8.94
CA LEU A 194 13.13 10.34 -10.38
C LEU A 194 12.54 11.49 -11.22
N CYS A 195 11.61 12.24 -10.64
CA CYS A 195 10.98 13.41 -11.24
C CYS A 195 11.56 14.75 -10.76
N GLY A 196 12.72 14.74 -10.10
CA GLY A 196 13.49 15.93 -9.73
C GLY A 196 14.10 16.67 -10.94
N ALA A 197 14.56 17.90 -10.73
CA ALA A 197 15.07 18.80 -11.77
C ALA A 197 16.62 18.82 -11.86
N PRO A 198 17.22 19.16 -13.02
CA PRO A 198 16.59 19.43 -14.33
C PRO A 198 16.39 18.17 -15.19
N ALA A 199 15.21 18.06 -15.81
CA ALA A 199 14.79 16.92 -16.63
C ALA A 199 14.48 17.36 -18.07
N SER A 200 14.58 16.45 -19.06
CA SER A 200 14.17 16.71 -20.45
C SER A 200 12.66 17.00 -20.56
N PRO A 201 12.17 17.63 -21.66
CA PRO A 201 10.73 17.81 -21.87
C PRO A 201 9.92 16.51 -21.77
N ASP A 202 10.43 15.43 -22.36
CA ASP A 202 9.77 14.12 -22.36
C ASP A 202 9.70 13.53 -20.95
N ARG A 203 10.81 13.58 -20.20
CA ARG A 203 10.83 13.14 -18.80
C ARG A 203 9.86 13.94 -17.94
N ARG A 204 9.73 15.26 -18.16
CA ARG A 204 8.73 16.09 -17.45
C ARG A 204 7.30 15.67 -17.80
N ALA A 205 7.02 15.30 -19.04
CA ALA A 205 5.71 14.81 -19.44
C ALA A 205 5.39 13.46 -18.79
N SER A 206 6.31 12.49 -18.86
CA SER A 206 6.17 11.19 -18.18
C SER A 206 5.99 11.37 -16.68
N CYS A 207 6.77 12.24 -16.05
CA CYS A 207 6.64 12.53 -14.63
C CYS A 207 5.28 13.10 -14.25
N ARG A 208 4.72 13.99 -15.06
CA ARG A 208 3.37 14.53 -14.82
C ARG A 208 2.32 13.42 -14.87
N ALA A 209 2.36 12.57 -15.90
CA ALA A 209 1.44 11.43 -16.02
C ALA A 209 1.55 10.46 -14.84
N ASN A 210 2.78 10.16 -14.39
CA ASN A 210 3.00 9.34 -13.20
C ASN A 210 2.46 9.98 -11.91
N MET A 211 2.58 11.30 -11.76
CA MET A 211 1.97 12.01 -10.63
C MET A 211 0.44 11.94 -10.66
N GLU A 212 -0.18 11.99 -11.85
CA GLU A 212 -1.64 11.86 -12.02
C GLU A 212 -2.14 10.45 -11.69
N LEU A 213 -1.39 9.41 -12.09
CA LEU A 213 -1.63 8.02 -11.67
C LEU A 213 -1.54 7.91 -10.15
N LEU A 214 -0.49 8.45 -9.54
CA LEU A 214 -0.31 8.44 -8.09
C LEU A 214 -1.43 9.20 -7.35
N ALA A 215 -1.88 10.33 -7.90
CA ALA A 215 -3.00 11.13 -7.37
C ALA A 215 -4.35 10.42 -7.46
N SER A 216 -4.42 9.33 -8.22
CA SER A 216 -5.62 8.49 -8.40
C SER A 216 -5.39 7.06 -7.91
N GLY A 217 -4.31 6.83 -7.14
CA GLY A 217 -3.94 5.52 -6.62
C GLY A 217 -4.92 4.98 -5.56
N ASP A 218 -4.71 3.71 -5.22
CA ASP A 218 -5.59 2.90 -4.37
C ASP A 218 -5.38 3.09 -2.85
N SER A 219 -4.48 3.99 -2.45
CA SER A 219 -4.23 4.34 -1.05
C SER A 219 -4.18 5.85 -0.81
N LEU A 220 -4.54 6.26 0.40
CA LEU A 220 -4.47 7.65 0.85
C LEU A 220 -3.05 8.20 0.75
N LEU A 221 -2.05 7.37 1.06
CA LEU A 221 -0.65 7.77 0.97
C LEU A 221 -0.27 8.15 -0.47
N MET A 222 -0.62 7.30 -1.44
CA MET A 222 -0.36 7.58 -2.85
C MET A 222 -1.06 8.85 -3.29
N GLN A 223 -2.37 8.95 -3.06
CA GLN A 223 -3.14 10.12 -3.49
C GLN A 223 -2.55 11.42 -2.92
N ARG A 224 -2.20 11.43 -1.63
CA ARG A 224 -1.53 12.58 -0.99
C ARG A 224 -0.23 12.96 -1.69
N MET A 225 0.62 11.98 -1.99
CA MET A 225 1.90 12.21 -2.66
C MET A 225 1.71 12.78 -4.06
N GLY A 226 0.88 12.13 -4.89
CA GLY A 226 0.61 12.55 -6.25
C GLY A 226 -0.01 13.96 -6.31
N LEU A 227 -1.02 14.22 -5.47
CA LEU A 227 -1.66 15.54 -5.39
C LEU A 227 -0.69 16.63 -4.95
N THR A 228 0.15 16.37 -3.93
CA THR A 228 1.17 17.33 -3.49
C THR A 228 2.18 17.64 -4.60
N MET A 229 2.63 16.61 -5.33
CA MET A 229 3.54 16.77 -6.46
C MET A 229 2.90 17.58 -7.59
N LEU A 230 1.63 17.34 -7.91
CA LEU A 230 0.91 18.09 -8.95
C LEU A 230 0.67 19.54 -8.58
N VAL A 231 0.33 19.84 -7.33
CA VAL A 231 0.20 21.23 -6.85
C VAL A 231 1.51 21.99 -7.07
N ARG A 232 2.65 21.40 -6.67
CA ARG A 232 3.97 22.00 -6.88
C ARG A 232 4.35 22.11 -8.36
N ALA A 233 4.12 21.05 -9.14
CA ALA A 233 4.47 20.99 -10.56
C ALA A 233 3.56 21.83 -11.48
N THR A 234 2.50 22.44 -10.93
CA THR A 234 1.57 23.32 -11.66
C THR A 234 1.51 24.73 -11.07
N GLU A 235 2.35 25.05 -10.09
CA GLU A 235 2.45 26.37 -9.49
C GLU A 235 2.59 27.47 -10.56
N GLY A 236 1.88 28.58 -10.36
CA GLY A 236 1.82 29.69 -11.34
C GLY A 236 0.98 29.41 -12.59
N SER A 237 0.36 28.23 -12.74
CA SER A 237 -0.55 27.93 -13.85
C SER A 237 -2.03 27.85 -13.41
N PRO A 238 -2.99 28.07 -14.32
CA PRO A 238 -4.42 27.89 -14.03
C PRO A 238 -4.77 26.48 -13.53
N ARG A 239 -3.98 25.46 -13.91
CA ARG A 239 -4.19 24.06 -13.48
C ARG A 239 -3.92 23.86 -11.99
N ALA A 240 -3.17 24.74 -11.33
CA ALA A 240 -2.91 24.65 -9.89
C ALA A 240 -4.20 24.68 -9.06
N ALA A 241 -5.24 25.39 -9.51
CA ALA A 241 -6.51 25.46 -8.77
C ALA A 241 -7.20 24.09 -8.68
N VAL A 242 -7.22 23.33 -9.77
CA VAL A 242 -7.84 21.99 -9.83
C VAL A 242 -7.14 21.02 -8.88
N TRP A 243 -5.81 21.01 -8.90
CA TRP A 243 -5.03 20.13 -8.04
C TRP A 243 -5.10 20.52 -6.56
N ARG A 244 -5.17 21.82 -6.25
CA ARG A 244 -5.36 22.31 -4.88
C ARG A 244 -6.73 21.93 -4.33
N GLU A 245 -7.79 21.98 -5.14
CA GLU A 245 -9.12 21.55 -4.71
C GLU A 245 -9.18 20.04 -4.45
N ARG A 246 -8.62 19.22 -5.35
CA ARG A 246 -8.50 17.76 -5.10
C ARG A 246 -7.69 17.46 -3.84
N LEU A 247 -6.60 18.19 -3.60
CA LEU A 247 -5.78 18.06 -2.39
C LEU A 247 -6.55 18.47 -1.13
N ARG A 248 -7.38 19.53 -1.20
CA ARG A 248 -8.25 19.96 -0.09
C ARG A 248 -9.25 18.87 0.28
N GLN A 249 -9.94 18.30 -0.70
CA GLN A 249 -10.88 17.19 -0.49
C GLN A 249 -10.18 15.98 0.14
N HIS A 250 -9.00 15.62 -0.37
CA HIS A 250 -8.20 14.55 0.19
C HIS A 250 -7.83 14.79 1.67
N TYR A 251 -7.33 15.98 2.01
CA TYR A 251 -7.02 16.31 3.41
C TYR A 251 -8.25 16.31 4.30
N TRP A 252 -9.39 16.79 3.82
CA TRP A 252 -10.63 16.75 4.59
C TRP A 252 -11.03 15.33 4.93
N THR A 253 -11.05 14.44 3.93
CA THR A 253 -11.37 13.03 4.10
C THR A 253 -10.42 12.36 5.10
N GLN A 254 -9.10 12.60 4.97
CA GLN A 254 -8.10 12.06 5.89
C GLN A 254 -8.26 12.60 7.32
N GLU A 255 -8.41 13.92 7.49
CA GLU A 255 -8.59 14.53 8.81
C GLU A 255 -9.89 14.10 9.47
N LEU A 256 -10.98 13.98 8.71
CA LEU A 256 -12.26 13.50 9.22
C LEU A 256 -12.12 12.05 9.71
N ALA A 257 -11.55 11.17 8.90
CA ALA A 257 -11.34 9.77 9.26
C ALA A 257 -10.50 9.62 10.53
N LEU A 258 -9.43 10.41 10.67
CA LEU A 258 -8.59 10.43 11.88
C LEU A 258 -9.37 10.94 13.10
N ARG A 259 -10.08 12.06 12.98
CA ARG A 259 -10.84 12.65 14.11
C ARG A 259 -11.97 11.75 14.58
N GLN A 260 -12.61 11.03 13.66
CA GLN A 260 -13.69 10.10 13.96
C GLN A 260 -13.17 8.71 14.38
N GLY A 261 -11.85 8.48 14.36
CA GLY A 261 -11.26 7.20 14.72
C GLY A 261 -11.60 6.05 13.77
N TRP A 262 -11.95 6.34 12.50
CA TRP A 262 -12.45 5.33 11.56
C TRP A 262 -11.42 4.25 11.22
N PHE A 263 -10.13 4.58 11.22
CA PHE A 263 -9.08 3.58 11.00
C PHE A 263 -9.07 2.47 12.07
N ASN A 264 -9.67 2.76 13.23
CA ASN A 264 -9.84 1.83 14.34
C ASN A 264 -11.28 1.31 14.44
N ASP A 265 -12.20 1.77 13.58
CA ASP A 265 -13.58 1.26 13.56
C ASP A 265 -13.60 -0.13 12.93
N PRO A 266 -14.10 -1.15 13.66
CA PRO A 266 -14.18 -2.53 13.18
C PRO A 266 -14.85 -2.69 11.81
N ARG A 267 -15.89 -1.90 11.55
CA ARG A 267 -16.64 -1.95 10.29
C ARG A 267 -15.79 -1.43 9.15
N PHE A 268 -15.02 -0.36 9.39
CA PHE A 268 -14.09 0.17 8.40
C PHE A 268 -12.94 -0.80 8.15
N VAL A 269 -12.38 -1.44 9.18
CA VAL A 269 -11.32 -2.45 9.04
C VAL A 269 -11.78 -3.60 8.14
N ILE A 270 -12.99 -4.10 8.34
CA ILE A 270 -13.58 -5.15 7.49
C ILE A 270 -13.80 -4.62 6.07
N LEU A 271 -14.44 -3.45 5.91
CA LEU A 271 -14.70 -2.88 4.58
C LEU A 271 -13.41 -2.65 3.80
N ARG A 272 -12.35 -2.13 4.44
CA ARG A 272 -11.03 -1.94 3.82
C ARG A 272 -10.42 -3.25 3.37
N ALA A 273 -10.60 -4.34 4.11
CA ALA A 273 -10.12 -5.65 3.69
C ALA A 273 -10.81 -6.11 2.39
N TYR A 274 -12.11 -5.88 2.21
CA TYR A 274 -12.82 -6.32 1.00
C TYR A 274 -12.72 -5.34 -0.17
N ASP A 275 -12.89 -4.04 0.09
CA ASP A 275 -13.08 -3.02 -0.93
C ASP A 275 -11.77 -2.28 -1.28
N GLY A 276 -10.72 -2.40 -0.44
CA GLY A 276 -9.51 -1.56 -0.51
C GLY A 276 -9.67 -0.21 0.21
N GLU A 277 -8.57 0.50 0.47
CA GLU A 277 -8.56 1.68 1.36
C GLU A 277 -9.46 2.81 0.87
N ILE A 278 -9.32 3.23 -0.39
CA ILE A 278 -10.07 4.37 -0.93
C ILE A 278 -11.56 4.05 -1.07
N ALA A 279 -11.93 2.93 -1.70
CA ALA A 279 -13.32 2.57 -1.90
C ALA A 279 -14.05 2.30 -0.56
N ALA A 280 -13.38 1.67 0.40
CA ALA A 280 -13.93 1.51 1.75
C ALA A 280 -14.18 2.85 2.43
N LEU A 281 -13.26 3.81 2.29
CA LEU A 281 -13.39 5.12 2.91
C LEU A 281 -14.51 5.95 2.29
N GLU A 282 -14.63 5.96 0.97
CA GLU A 282 -15.75 6.60 0.27
C GLU A 282 -17.10 5.99 0.67
N ARG A 283 -17.15 4.65 0.78
CA ARG A 283 -18.34 3.96 1.28
C ARG A 283 -18.63 4.32 2.73
N TYR A 284 -17.61 4.40 3.57
CA TYR A 284 -17.74 4.75 4.98
C TYR A 284 -18.24 6.17 5.19
N LEU A 285 -17.74 7.13 4.41
CA LEU A 285 -18.21 8.51 4.36
C LEU A 285 -19.71 8.55 4.08
N ARG A 286 -20.16 7.91 3.00
CA ARG A 286 -21.58 7.85 2.62
C ARG A 286 -22.45 7.22 3.69
N LEU A 287 -22.01 6.10 4.29
CA LEU A 287 -22.74 5.42 5.35
C LEU A 287 -22.90 6.28 6.62
N ASN A 288 -21.99 7.23 6.86
CA ASN A 288 -22.02 8.14 7.99
C ASN A 288 -22.55 9.54 7.62
N GLY A 289 -23.14 9.72 6.43
CA GLY A 289 -23.80 10.96 6.01
C GLY A 289 -22.85 12.08 5.57
N PHE A 290 -21.61 11.76 5.21
CA PHE A 290 -20.63 12.71 4.68
C PHE A 290 -20.49 12.56 3.15
N SER A 291 -20.39 13.68 2.44
CA SER A 291 -20.16 13.70 0.99
C SER A 291 -18.94 14.54 0.60
N ASP A 292 -18.91 15.82 0.97
CA ASP A 292 -17.88 16.77 0.56
C ASP A 292 -17.41 17.67 1.71
N PRO A 293 -16.19 18.22 1.66
CA PRO A 293 -15.76 19.27 2.57
C PRO A 293 -16.64 20.52 2.42
N PRO A 294 -17.00 21.20 3.53
CA PRO A 294 -17.58 22.54 3.47
C PRO A 294 -16.71 23.51 2.65
N ASP A 295 -17.33 24.51 2.01
CA ASP A 295 -16.63 25.46 1.13
C ASP A 295 -15.53 26.25 1.85
N ASP A 296 -15.75 26.60 3.11
CA ASP A 296 -14.82 27.34 3.97
C ASP A 296 -13.83 26.44 4.72
N TRP A 297 -13.92 25.12 4.55
CA TRP A 297 -13.04 24.19 5.24
C TRP A 297 -11.61 24.25 4.68
N LEU A 298 -10.64 24.35 5.60
CA LEU A 298 -9.21 24.24 5.34
C LEU A 298 -8.54 23.25 6.30
N PRO A 299 -7.40 22.64 5.89
CA PRO A 299 -6.62 21.79 6.77
C PRO A 299 -6.22 22.48 8.08
N ARG A 300 -6.15 21.69 9.17
CA ARG A 300 -5.65 22.18 10.46
C ARG A 300 -4.15 22.40 10.45
N ASP A 301 -3.42 21.53 9.75
CA ASP A 301 -1.98 21.65 9.61
C ASP A 301 -1.60 22.88 8.77
N PRO A 302 -0.75 23.80 9.27
CA PRO A 302 -0.37 25.01 8.53
C PRO A 302 0.33 24.72 7.20
N GLY A 303 1.15 23.68 7.12
CA GLY A 303 1.83 23.29 5.88
C GLY A 303 0.86 22.80 4.81
N GLN A 304 -0.12 21.97 5.20
CA GLN A 304 -1.19 21.52 4.32
C GLN A 304 -2.08 22.70 3.86
N ARG A 305 -2.40 23.62 4.78
CA ARG A 305 -3.15 24.84 4.46
C ARG A 305 -2.42 25.72 3.46
N ALA A 306 -1.11 25.91 3.61
CA ALA A 306 -0.30 26.66 2.66
C ALA A 306 -0.32 26.05 1.26
N LEU A 307 -0.25 24.72 1.14
CA LEU A 307 -0.37 24.02 -0.14
C LEU A 307 -1.75 24.21 -0.80
N VAL A 308 -2.83 24.10 -0.03
CA VAL A 308 -4.21 24.25 -0.52
C VAL A 308 -4.52 25.69 -0.93
N THR A 309 -4.02 26.67 -0.18
CA THR A 309 -4.28 28.10 -0.45
C THR A 309 -3.32 28.68 -1.49
N GLY A 310 -2.12 28.10 -1.64
CA GLY A 310 -1.02 28.70 -2.40
C GLY A 310 -0.34 29.87 -1.67
N ASN A 311 -0.67 30.10 -0.39
CA ASN A 311 -0.10 31.19 0.40
C ASN A 311 0.93 30.63 1.38
N ALA A 312 2.21 30.93 1.19
CA ALA A 312 3.28 30.55 2.12
C ALA A 312 3.09 31.14 3.53
N GLU A 313 2.38 32.26 3.65
CA GLU A 313 2.04 32.91 4.93
C GLU A 313 1.04 32.10 5.77
N ALA A 314 0.30 31.16 5.18
CA ALA A 314 -0.63 30.29 5.92
C ALA A 314 0.06 29.16 6.70
N ALA A 315 1.39 29.07 6.62
CA ALA A 315 2.24 28.13 7.35
C ALA A 315 2.70 28.63 8.74
N GLY A 316 2.36 29.87 9.11
CA GLY A 316 2.70 30.52 10.38
C GLY A 316 1.61 30.45 11.43
#